data_AF-J7IC30-F1
#
_entry.id   AF-J7IC30-F1
#
_cell.length_a   1.000
_cell.length_b   1.000
_cell.length_c   1.000
_cell.angle_alpha   90.00
_cell.angle_beta   90.00
_cell.angle_gamma   90.00
#
_symmetry.space_group_name_H-M   'P 1'
#
loop_
_entity.id
_entity.type
_entity.pdbx_description
1 polymer ?
#
loop_
_entity_poly.entity_id
_entity_poly.type
_entity_poly.pdbx_seq_one_letter_code
_entity_poly.pdbx_strand_id
1 'polypeptide(L)'
;YAGIMITASHNSKEYNGYKLYGEDGGQLPPKPADEIVRERQEVTDIFHIKKVAGGIKKIGSEIDKEYLNQVKTIPINRDLIKKWGDKLTISFTPLHGAGGDLGSKALKEAGFNKILTVKEQFKPDGTFPTVKYPNPEFHEVFKISESYGADVELAVDPDSDRMGVGYRTKDGSY
;
A
#
# COMPACT_ATOMS: atom_id res chain seq x y z
N TYR A 1 21.75 3.40 -6.42
CA TYR A 1 20.40 3.56 -7.04
C TYR A 1 19.53 4.42 -6.13
N ALA A 2 18.47 5.05 -6.64
CA ALA A 2 17.55 5.83 -5.82
C ALA A 2 16.12 5.68 -6.34
N GLY A 3 15.14 5.80 -5.44
CA GLY A 3 13.72 5.73 -5.75
C GLY A 3 13.00 7.01 -5.30
N ILE A 4 11.99 7.43 -6.08
CA ILE A 4 11.04 8.46 -5.67
C ILE A 4 9.64 7.86 -5.75
N MET A 5 8.91 7.93 -4.65
CA MET A 5 7.51 7.55 -4.59
C MET A 5 6.68 8.81 -4.39
N ILE A 6 5.73 9.08 -5.29
CA ILE A 6 4.80 10.20 -5.16
C ILE A 6 3.62 9.74 -4.32
N THR A 7 3.55 10.23 -3.08
CA THR A 7 2.57 9.82 -2.07
C THR A 7 2.55 10.81 -0.91
N ALA A 8 1.38 10.96 -0.29
CA ALA A 8 1.23 11.59 1.02
C ALA A 8 0.72 10.59 2.08
N SER A 9 0.93 9.29 1.87
CA SER A 9 0.44 8.20 2.71
C SER A 9 -1.06 8.34 2.97
N HIS A 10 -1.46 8.43 4.23
CA HIS A 10 -2.83 8.49 4.70
C HIS A 10 -3.41 9.92 4.79
N ASN A 11 -2.71 10.93 4.28
CA ASN A 11 -3.21 12.31 4.27
C ASN A 11 -4.46 12.44 3.36
N SER A 12 -5.27 13.48 3.62
CA SER A 12 -6.46 13.76 2.79
C SER A 12 -6.09 14.21 1.38
N LYS A 13 -7.06 14.16 0.47
CA LYS A 13 -6.92 14.44 -0.99
C LYS A 13 -6.24 15.76 -1.36
N GLU A 14 -6.28 16.76 -0.47
CA GLU A 14 -5.66 18.06 -0.70
C GLU A 14 -4.13 18.02 -0.62
N TYR A 15 -3.57 16.97 -0.02
CA TYR A 15 -2.14 16.81 0.18
C TYR A 15 -1.54 15.89 -0.88
N ASN A 16 -0.31 16.21 -1.27
CA ASN A 16 0.56 15.31 -2.00
C ASN A 16 1.99 15.47 -1.46
N GLY A 17 2.84 14.51 -1.75
CA GLY A 17 4.20 14.48 -1.25
C GLY A 17 5.09 13.56 -2.07
N TYR A 18 6.31 13.41 -1.61
CA TYR A 18 7.20 12.40 -2.14
C TYR A 18 8.05 11.80 -1.02
N LYS A 19 8.32 10.51 -1.14
CA LYS A 19 9.30 9.77 -0.32
C LYS A 19 10.51 9.46 -1.19
N LEU A 20 11.71 9.61 -0.62
CA LEU A 20 12.98 9.29 -1.27
C LEU A 20 13.55 8.00 -0.69
N TYR A 21 14.01 7.12 -1.56
CA TYR A 21 14.56 5.82 -1.21
C TYR A 21 16.00 5.68 -1.69
N GLY A 22 16.84 5.09 -0.85
CA GLY A 22 18.24 4.82 -1.11
C GLY A 22 18.47 3.60 -2.00
N GLU A 23 19.74 3.23 -2.15
CA GLU A 23 20.14 2.08 -2.96
C GLU A 23 19.84 0.73 -2.33
N ASP A 24 19.60 0.73 -1.02
CA ASP A 24 19.14 -0.41 -0.23
C ASP A 24 17.62 -0.63 -0.33
N GLY A 25 16.90 0.26 -1.01
CA GLY A 25 15.43 0.25 -1.10
C GLY A 25 14.73 0.77 0.15
N GLY A 26 15.47 1.23 1.17
CA GLY A 26 14.93 1.87 2.36
C GLY A 26 14.67 3.37 2.14
N GLN A 27 13.75 3.94 2.91
CA GLN A 27 13.55 5.39 2.94
C GLN A 27 14.83 6.07 3.45
N LEU A 28 15.21 7.21 2.85
CA LEU A 28 16.45 7.90 3.22
C LEU A 28 16.48 8.27 4.72
N PRO A 29 17.57 7.93 5.44
CA PRO A 29 17.75 8.35 6.81
C PRO A 29 18.00 9.88 6.92
N PRO A 30 17.97 10.46 8.13
CA PRO A 30 18.04 11.91 8.31
C PRO A 30 19.23 12.59 7.63
N LYS A 31 20.45 12.03 7.79
CA LYS A 31 21.68 12.64 7.27
C LYS A 31 21.65 12.87 5.74
N PRO A 32 21.44 11.87 4.87
CA PRO A 32 21.35 12.10 3.43
C PRO A 32 20.12 12.94 3.05
N ALA A 33 19.03 12.91 3.82
CA ALA A 33 17.89 13.78 3.57
C ALA A 33 18.25 15.26 3.80
N ASP A 34 18.97 15.58 4.88
CA ASP A 34 19.45 16.93 5.18
C ASP A 34 20.40 17.46 4.10
N GLU A 35 21.26 16.59 3.54
CA GLU A 35 22.12 16.94 2.42
C GLU A 35 21.28 17.36 1.20
N ILE A 36 20.24 16.60 0.85
CA ILE A 36 19.33 16.96 -0.27
C ILE A 36 18.62 18.29 0.00
N VAL A 37 18.18 18.54 1.23
CA VAL A 37 17.54 19.81 1.62
C VAL A 37 18.50 20.98 1.43
N ARG A 38 19.77 20.82 1.83
CA ARG A 38 20.81 21.82 1.63
C ARG A 38 21.08 22.07 0.15
N GLU A 39 21.31 21.02 -0.64
CA GLU A 39 21.54 21.17 -2.09
C GLU A 39 20.35 21.84 -2.79
N ARG A 40 19.12 21.52 -2.38
CA ARG A 40 17.90 22.16 -2.90
C ARG A 40 17.89 23.67 -2.66
N GLN A 41 18.40 24.15 -1.52
CA GLN A 41 18.44 25.59 -1.21
C GLN A 41 19.40 26.36 -2.14
N GLU A 42 20.41 25.68 -2.69
CA GLU A 42 21.39 26.26 -3.63
C GLU A 42 20.89 26.25 -5.09
N VAL A 43 19.77 25.59 -5.40
CA VAL A 43 19.22 25.55 -6.76
C VAL A 43 18.64 26.92 -7.14
N THR A 44 19.30 27.60 -8.07
CA THR A 44 18.88 28.91 -8.61
C THR A 44 18.12 28.81 -9.94
N ASP A 45 18.32 27.72 -10.69
CA ASP A 45 17.63 27.43 -11.95
C ASP A 45 17.20 25.96 -12.01
N ILE A 46 15.89 25.71 -11.87
CA ILE A 46 15.32 24.35 -11.89
C ILE A 46 15.34 23.70 -13.28
N PHE A 47 15.56 24.48 -14.34
CA PHE A 47 15.66 23.96 -15.71
C PHE A 47 17.11 23.63 -16.09
N HIS A 48 18.09 23.98 -15.25
CA HIS A 48 19.50 23.62 -15.43
C HIS A 48 19.76 22.14 -15.07
N ILE A 49 19.09 21.23 -15.76
CA ILE A 49 19.21 19.78 -15.56
C ILE A 49 20.11 19.22 -16.66
N LYS A 50 21.17 18.49 -16.27
CA LYS A 50 22.00 17.76 -17.22
C LYS A 50 21.16 16.68 -17.90
N LYS A 51 21.09 16.73 -19.22
CA LYS A 51 20.45 15.68 -20.01
C LYS A 51 21.23 14.37 -19.84
N VAL A 52 20.56 13.36 -19.31
CA VAL A 52 21.10 12.00 -19.22
C VAL A 52 20.68 11.18 -20.45
N ALA A 53 21.59 10.34 -20.93
CA ALA A 53 21.26 9.35 -21.95
C ALA A 53 20.38 8.22 -21.35
N GLY A 54 19.55 7.57 -22.16
CA GLY A 54 18.77 6.39 -21.73
C GLY A 54 17.26 6.59 -21.64
N GLY A 55 16.76 7.83 -21.63
CA GLY A 55 15.32 8.12 -21.69
C GLY A 55 14.50 7.53 -20.53
N ILE A 56 13.19 7.38 -20.74
CA ILE A 56 12.26 6.81 -19.75
C ILE A 56 11.97 5.36 -20.14
N LYS A 57 12.28 4.42 -19.24
CA LYS A 57 11.85 3.02 -19.35
C LYS A 57 10.67 2.79 -18.41
N LYS A 58 9.51 2.46 -18.96
CA LYS A 58 8.36 2.02 -18.16
C LYS A 58 8.59 0.58 -17.72
N ILE A 59 8.50 0.33 -16.41
CA ILE A 59 8.49 -1.02 -15.86
C ILE A 59 7.08 -1.61 -15.96
N GLY A 60 6.99 -2.92 -16.16
CA GLY A 60 5.75 -3.66 -16.27
C GLY A 60 5.56 -4.68 -15.16
N SER A 61 4.68 -5.65 -15.41
CA SER A 61 4.30 -6.70 -14.47
C SER A 61 5.42 -7.69 -14.13
N GLU A 62 6.58 -7.60 -14.79
CA GLU A 62 7.76 -8.38 -14.43
C GLU A 62 8.24 -8.05 -13.00
N ILE A 63 8.15 -6.79 -12.59
CA ILE A 63 8.53 -6.36 -11.23
C ILE A 63 7.48 -6.82 -10.21
N ASP A 64 6.19 -6.71 -10.55
CA ASP A 64 5.09 -7.22 -9.71
C ASP A 64 5.26 -8.71 -9.40
N LYS A 65 5.62 -9.51 -10.41
CA LYS A 65 5.85 -10.95 -10.26
C LYS A 65 7.04 -11.23 -9.33
N GLU A 66 8.15 -10.52 -9.51
CA GLU A 66 9.32 -10.71 -8.66
C GLU A 66 9.03 -10.30 -7.21
N TYR A 67 8.32 -9.18 -7.02
CA TYR A 67 7.86 -8.75 -5.70
C TYR A 67 6.99 -9.82 -5.03
N LEU A 68 5.98 -10.36 -5.71
CA LEU A 68 5.12 -11.41 -5.18
C LEU A 68 5.88 -12.70 -4.85
N ASN A 69 6.88 -13.08 -5.67
CA ASN A 69 7.75 -14.23 -5.37
C ASN A 69 8.49 -14.06 -4.04
N GLN A 70 9.00 -12.87 -3.74
CA GLN A 70 9.66 -12.56 -2.47
C GLN A 70 8.65 -12.51 -1.31
N VAL A 71 7.51 -11.84 -1.49
CA VAL A 71 6.45 -11.76 -0.46
C VAL A 71 5.98 -13.16 -0.05
N LYS A 72 5.86 -14.08 -1.01
CA LYS A 72 5.46 -15.48 -0.77
C LYS A 72 6.42 -16.24 0.15
N THR A 73 7.66 -15.80 0.33
CA THR A 73 8.60 -16.46 1.26
C THR A 73 8.40 -16.04 2.71
N ILE A 74 7.75 -14.90 2.97
CA ILE A 74 7.62 -14.26 4.29
C ILE A 74 6.70 -15.02 5.28
N PRO A 75 5.56 -15.62 4.88
CA PRO A 75 4.62 -16.21 5.85
C PRO A 75 5.26 -17.22 6.80
N ILE A 76 5.14 -16.95 8.11
CA ILE A 76 5.80 -17.71 9.19
C ILE A 76 5.09 -19.03 9.46
N ASN A 77 3.75 -19.03 9.60
CA ASN A 77 2.98 -20.21 10.01
C ASN A 77 2.17 -20.80 8.85
N ARG A 78 2.87 -21.43 7.91
CA ARG A 78 2.28 -22.02 6.70
C ARG A 78 1.27 -23.13 7.00
N ASP A 79 1.47 -23.89 8.08
CA ASP A 79 0.55 -24.95 8.48
C ASP A 79 -0.80 -24.39 8.94
N LEU A 80 -0.78 -23.26 9.67
CA LEU A 80 -2.01 -22.57 10.06
C LEU A 80 -2.76 -22.03 8.84
N ILE A 81 -2.05 -21.44 7.88
CA ILE A 81 -2.66 -20.96 6.64
C ILE A 81 -3.24 -22.13 5.84
N LYS A 82 -2.53 -23.25 5.71
CA LYS A 82 -3.06 -24.46 5.06
C LYS A 82 -4.32 -25.00 5.74
N LYS A 83 -4.41 -24.89 7.07
CA LYS A 83 -5.56 -25.37 7.85
C LYS A 83 -6.79 -24.45 7.77
N TRP A 84 -6.58 -23.14 7.64
CA TRP A 84 -7.63 -22.12 7.82
C TRP A 84 -7.82 -21.14 6.67
N GLY A 85 -6.86 -20.98 5.76
CA GLY A 85 -6.89 -19.98 4.68
C GLY A 85 -8.08 -20.13 3.72
N ASP A 86 -8.55 -21.36 3.50
CA ASP A 86 -9.76 -21.65 2.72
C ASP A 86 -11.08 -21.41 3.49
N LYS A 87 -10.98 -21.28 4.81
CA LYS A 87 -12.14 -21.12 5.70
C LYS A 87 -12.38 -19.65 6.02
N LEU A 88 -11.30 -18.90 6.24
CA LEU A 88 -11.33 -17.49 6.60
C LEU A 88 -11.79 -16.63 5.43
N THR A 89 -12.81 -15.83 5.65
CA THR A 89 -13.28 -14.80 4.73
C THR A 89 -12.64 -13.47 5.12
N ILE A 90 -12.01 -12.78 4.17
CA ILE A 90 -11.33 -11.50 4.40
C ILE A 90 -12.00 -10.43 3.56
N SER A 91 -12.53 -9.36 4.16
CA SER A 91 -12.85 -8.13 3.42
C SER A 91 -11.57 -7.31 3.26
N PHE A 92 -11.24 -6.92 2.02
CA PHE A 92 -10.00 -6.20 1.73
C PHE A 92 -10.28 -4.88 1.02
N THR A 93 -9.75 -3.79 1.59
CA THR A 93 -9.83 -2.45 1.02
C THR A 93 -8.44 -1.79 0.92
N PRO A 94 -8.06 -1.28 -0.26
CA PRO A 94 -6.87 -0.44 -0.41
C PRO A 94 -7.17 1.04 -0.18
N LEU A 95 -8.38 1.41 0.28
CA LEU A 95 -8.79 2.79 0.52
C LEU A 95 -8.56 3.72 -0.68
N HIS A 96 -8.92 3.25 -1.88
CA HIS A 96 -8.65 3.92 -3.17
C HIS A 96 -7.16 4.07 -3.51
N GLY A 97 -6.30 3.27 -2.88
CA GLY A 97 -4.86 3.24 -3.04
C GLY A 97 -4.32 2.33 -4.13
N ALA A 98 -2.99 2.32 -4.25
CA ALA A 98 -2.26 1.55 -5.24
C ALA A 98 -2.20 0.03 -4.92
N GLY A 99 -2.39 -0.37 -3.66
CA GLY A 99 -2.17 -1.75 -3.21
C GLY A 99 -3.25 -2.77 -3.58
N GLY A 100 -4.36 -2.37 -4.22
CA GLY A 100 -5.51 -3.25 -4.45
C GLY A 100 -5.16 -4.54 -5.22
N ASP A 101 -4.56 -4.40 -6.40
CA ASP A 101 -4.25 -5.54 -7.27
C ASP A 101 -3.14 -6.43 -6.69
N LEU A 102 -2.05 -5.84 -6.19
CA LEU A 102 -0.93 -6.60 -5.62
C LEU A 102 -1.28 -7.24 -4.28
N GLY A 103 -1.96 -6.51 -3.38
CA GLY A 103 -2.40 -7.03 -2.09
C GLY A 103 -3.34 -8.22 -2.21
N SER A 104 -4.30 -8.15 -3.13
CA SER A 104 -5.22 -9.28 -3.40
C SER A 104 -4.47 -10.52 -3.90
N LYS A 105 -3.49 -10.34 -4.79
CA LYS A 105 -2.65 -11.44 -5.28
C LYS A 105 -1.78 -12.02 -4.17
N ALA A 106 -1.16 -11.17 -3.35
CA ALA A 106 -0.32 -11.60 -2.23
C ALA A 106 -1.09 -12.45 -1.22
N LEU A 107 -2.29 -12.01 -0.82
CA LEU A 107 -3.17 -12.79 0.06
C LEU A 107 -3.53 -14.14 -0.54
N LYS A 108 -3.89 -14.16 -1.83
CA LYS A 108 -4.23 -15.40 -2.53
C LYS A 108 -3.03 -16.35 -2.62
N GLU A 109 -1.85 -15.85 -2.97
CA GLU A 109 -0.63 -16.64 -3.05
C GLU A 109 -0.13 -17.15 -1.69
N ALA A 110 -0.45 -16.43 -0.61
CA ALA A 110 -0.20 -16.88 0.75
C ALA A 110 -1.11 -18.06 1.15
N GLY A 111 -2.28 -18.22 0.49
CA GLY A 111 -3.22 -19.32 0.73
C GLY A 111 -4.60 -18.89 1.24
N PHE A 112 -4.95 -17.60 1.17
CA PHE A 112 -6.28 -17.09 1.51
C PHE A 112 -7.15 -17.01 0.25
N ASN A 113 -8.14 -17.89 0.13
CA ASN A 113 -8.91 -18.03 -1.11
C ASN A 113 -10.27 -17.31 -1.11
N LYS A 114 -10.73 -16.78 0.03
CA LYS A 114 -12.01 -16.07 0.18
C LYS A 114 -11.81 -14.58 0.47
N ILE A 115 -11.26 -13.87 -0.51
CA ILE A 115 -11.02 -12.42 -0.41
C ILE A 115 -12.22 -11.70 -1.04
N LEU A 116 -12.92 -10.91 -0.23
CA LEU A 116 -13.99 -10.02 -0.63
C LEU A 116 -13.40 -8.61 -0.81
N THR A 117 -13.17 -8.20 -2.05
CA THR A 117 -12.71 -6.84 -2.33
C THR A 117 -13.85 -5.86 -2.05
N VAL A 118 -13.59 -4.86 -1.21
CA VAL A 118 -14.55 -3.76 -0.93
C VAL A 118 -14.66 -2.89 -2.17
N LYS A 119 -15.65 -3.17 -3.02
CA LYS A 119 -15.74 -2.66 -4.39
C LYS A 119 -15.74 -1.14 -4.45
N GLU A 120 -16.39 -0.51 -3.46
CA GLU A 120 -16.53 0.92 -3.30
C GLU A 120 -15.18 1.62 -3.11
N GLN A 121 -14.18 0.92 -2.58
CA GLN A 121 -12.86 1.45 -2.22
C GLN A 121 -11.70 0.78 -2.97
N PHE A 122 -11.99 -0.17 -3.88
CA PHE A 122 -10.94 -1.00 -4.46
C PHE A 122 -10.15 -0.32 -5.59
N LYS A 123 -10.81 0.54 -6.38
CA LYS A 123 -10.17 1.21 -7.52
C LYS A 123 -9.42 2.46 -7.08
N PRO A 124 -8.21 2.71 -7.62
CA PRO A 124 -7.48 3.93 -7.33
C PRO A 124 -8.30 5.17 -7.66
N ASP A 125 -8.45 6.07 -6.69
CA ASP A 125 -9.17 7.34 -6.83
C ASP A 125 -8.62 8.37 -5.83
N GLY A 126 -7.85 9.33 -6.35
CA GLY A 126 -7.21 10.37 -5.55
C GLY A 126 -8.16 11.39 -4.93
N THR A 127 -9.48 11.30 -5.20
CA THR A 127 -10.49 12.14 -4.53
C THR A 127 -10.99 11.55 -3.21
N PHE A 128 -10.64 10.29 -2.92
CA PHE A 128 -11.05 9.52 -1.74
C PHE A 128 -12.56 9.67 -1.44
N PRO A 129 -13.45 9.26 -2.35
CA PRO A 129 -14.88 9.60 -2.27
C PRO A 129 -15.62 8.98 -1.08
N THR A 130 -15.06 7.96 -0.44
CA THR A 130 -15.70 7.22 0.65
C THR A 130 -15.16 7.52 2.05
N VAL A 131 -14.01 8.18 2.17
CA VAL A 131 -13.33 8.42 3.44
C VAL A 131 -12.69 9.81 3.43
N LYS A 132 -12.69 10.49 4.59
CA LYS A 132 -12.00 11.78 4.69
C LYS A 132 -10.49 11.59 4.84
N TYR A 133 -10.12 10.58 5.62
CA TYR A 133 -8.73 10.20 5.86
C TYR A 133 -8.57 8.72 5.54
N PRO A 134 -7.80 8.36 4.50
CA PRO A 134 -7.53 6.96 4.17
C PRO A 134 -6.48 6.35 5.13
N ASN A 135 -6.72 6.48 6.44
CA ASN A 135 -5.84 5.95 7.49
C ASN A 135 -6.43 4.64 8.06
N PRO A 136 -5.80 3.48 7.84
CA PRO A 136 -6.30 2.19 8.32
C PRO A 136 -6.25 2.03 9.85
N GLU A 137 -5.69 3.01 10.59
CA GLU A 137 -5.78 3.07 12.06
C GLU A 137 -7.14 3.61 12.55
N PHE A 138 -7.94 4.21 11.66
CA PHE A 138 -9.25 4.75 12.00
C PHE A 138 -10.36 3.78 11.66
N HIS A 139 -11.21 3.46 12.65
CA HIS A 139 -12.35 2.58 12.47
C HIS A 139 -13.33 3.06 11.38
N GLU A 140 -13.38 4.36 11.05
CA GLU A 140 -14.28 4.87 10.01
C GLU A 140 -14.08 4.22 8.64
N VAL A 141 -12.86 3.80 8.33
CA VAL A 141 -12.53 3.27 7.01
C VAL A 141 -13.12 1.87 6.78
N PHE A 142 -13.46 1.18 7.87
CA PHE A 142 -14.04 -0.17 7.86
C PHE A 142 -15.56 -0.18 7.76
N LYS A 143 -16.27 0.95 7.95
CA LYS A 143 -17.74 0.98 7.91
C LYS A 143 -18.37 0.36 6.67
N ILE A 144 -17.71 0.47 5.51
CA ILE A 144 -18.16 -0.18 4.28
C ILE A 144 -17.84 -1.68 4.32
N SER A 145 -16.65 -2.06 4.78
CA SER A 145 -16.23 -3.47 4.86
C SER A 145 -17.06 -4.28 5.85
N GLU A 146 -17.59 -3.67 6.91
CA GLU A 146 -18.39 -4.36 7.94
C GLU A 146 -19.62 -5.03 7.32
N SER A 147 -20.22 -4.37 6.32
CA SER A 147 -21.39 -4.85 5.59
C SER A 147 -21.13 -6.13 4.80
N TYR A 148 -19.86 -6.46 4.52
CA TYR A 148 -19.47 -7.70 3.85
C TYR A 148 -19.48 -8.89 4.81
N GLY A 149 -19.55 -8.67 6.13
CA GLY A 149 -19.71 -9.73 7.13
C GLY A 149 -18.57 -10.77 7.14
N ALA A 150 -17.37 -10.37 6.74
CA ALA A 150 -16.18 -11.21 6.71
C ALA A 150 -15.73 -11.63 8.12
N ASP A 151 -14.88 -12.65 8.21
CA ASP A 151 -14.30 -13.05 9.50
C ASP A 151 -13.23 -12.04 9.96
N VAL A 152 -12.52 -11.46 8.99
CA VAL A 152 -11.45 -10.48 9.16
C VAL A 152 -11.64 -9.35 8.17
N GLU A 153 -11.37 -8.14 8.61
CA GLU A 153 -11.28 -6.97 7.75
C GLU A 153 -9.83 -6.53 7.66
N LEU A 154 -9.40 -6.15 6.46
CA LEU A 154 -8.05 -5.68 6.19
C LEU A 154 -8.12 -4.41 5.35
N ALA A 155 -7.58 -3.34 5.90
CA ALA A 155 -7.37 -2.09 5.18
C ALA A 155 -5.88 -1.81 5.03
N VAL A 156 -5.47 -1.26 3.89
CA VAL A 156 -4.13 -0.66 3.71
C VAL A 156 -4.28 0.79 3.29
N ASP A 157 -3.30 1.62 3.63
CA ASP A 157 -3.29 3.02 3.23
C ASP A 157 -2.93 3.19 1.73
N PRO A 158 -3.06 4.39 1.14
CA PRO A 158 -2.97 4.59 -0.30
C PRO A 158 -1.65 4.14 -0.97
N ASP A 159 -0.53 4.24 -0.26
CA ASP A 159 0.78 3.70 -0.67
C ASP A 159 1.11 2.33 -0.08
N SER A 160 0.22 1.79 0.75
CA SER A 160 0.18 0.39 1.17
C SER A 160 1.36 -0.05 2.03
N ASP A 161 1.94 0.88 2.79
CA ASP A 161 2.97 0.59 3.79
C ASP A 161 2.39 0.47 5.22
N ARG A 162 1.13 0.84 5.42
CA ARG A 162 0.38 0.62 6.66
C ARG A 162 -0.78 -0.33 6.46
N MET A 163 -1.15 -1.03 7.53
CA MET A 163 -2.33 -1.88 7.54
C MET A 163 -3.10 -1.78 8.86
N GLY A 164 -4.40 -1.97 8.76
CA GLY A 164 -5.33 -2.10 9.87
C GLY A 164 -6.10 -3.41 9.73
N VAL A 165 -6.32 -4.09 10.85
CA VAL A 165 -6.99 -5.39 10.88
C VAL A 165 -8.06 -5.39 11.97
N GLY A 166 -9.28 -5.73 11.58
CA GLY A 166 -10.39 -6.02 12.48
C GLY A 166 -10.77 -7.50 12.40
N TYR A 167 -11.31 -8.07 13.46
CA TYR A 167 -11.85 -9.44 13.44
C TYR A 167 -13.27 -9.45 13.97
N ARG A 168 -14.12 -10.23 13.34
CA ARG A 168 -15.53 -10.28 13.73
C ARG A 168 -15.70 -11.02 15.05
N THR A 169 -16.35 -10.38 16.00
CA THR A 169 -16.68 -10.96 17.31
C THR A 169 -17.97 -11.78 17.25
N LYS A 170 -18.28 -12.49 18.33
CA LYS A 170 -19.45 -13.37 18.42
C LYS A 170 -20.79 -12.63 18.32
N ASP A 171 -20.82 -11.36 18.71
CA ASP A 171 -22.03 -10.54 18.62
C ASP A 171 -22.21 -9.90 17.23
N GLY A 172 -21.22 -10.08 16.34
CA GLY A 172 -21.23 -9.60 14.98
C GLY A 172 -20.54 -8.25 14.75
N SER A 173 -20.06 -7.59 15.81
CA SER A 173 -19.17 -6.41 15.74
C SER A 173 -17.74 -6.76 15.33
N TYR A 174 -16.89 -5.75 15.11
CA TYR A 174 -15.46 -5.87 14.82
C TYR A 174 -14.61 -5.11 15.84
#